data_AF-A0A920UPS6-F1
#
_entry.id   AF-A0A920UPS6-F1
#
_cell.length_a   1.000
_cell.length_b   1.000
_cell.length_c   1.000
_cell.angle_alpha   90.00
_cell.angle_beta   90.00
_cell.angle_gamma   90.00
#
_symmetry.space_group_name_H-M   'P 1'
#
loop_
_entity.id
_entity.type
_entity.pdbx_description
1 polymer ?
#
loop_
_entity_poly.entity_id
_entity_poly.type
_entity_poly.pdbx_seq_one_letter_code
_entity_poly.pdbx_strand_id
1 'polypeptide(L)'
;MEFFNQSANSLDYITTHPNTYDASKSYPLIILLHGYGSNMQDLAPLGNLISKEGYVFVFPNAPNQLMKEFGPGAFSWSNFNTLGNTENLEFIKDAEKNPITTR
;
A
#
# COMPACT_ATOMS: atom_id res chain seq x y z
N MET A 1 16.96 -6.62 11.01
CA MET A 1 16.41 -6.87 9.67
C MET A 1 16.94 -5.76 8.78
N GLU A 2 17.39 -6.08 7.59
CA GLU A 2 17.87 -5.09 6.62
C GLU A 2 16.75 -4.75 5.64
N PHE A 3 16.68 -3.48 5.22
CA PHE A 3 15.62 -2.95 4.35
C PHE A 3 16.21 -2.53 3.01
N PHE A 4 15.58 -2.97 1.92
CA PHE A 4 16.04 -2.71 0.56
C PHE A 4 14.90 -2.07 -0.23
N ASN A 5 15.12 -0.86 -0.77
CA ASN A 5 14.21 -0.28 -1.75
C ASN A 5 14.44 -0.98 -3.10
N GLN A 6 13.36 -1.37 -3.75
CA GLN A 6 13.34 -2.09 -5.01
C GLN A 6 12.30 -1.48 -5.94
N SER A 7 12.47 -1.71 -7.24
CA SER A 7 11.49 -1.35 -8.27
C SER A 7 11.34 -2.50 -9.25
N ALA A 8 10.11 -2.90 -9.59
CA ALA A 8 9.85 -3.94 -10.59
C ALA A 8 8.57 -3.65 -11.38
N ASN A 9 8.69 -3.71 -12.71
CA ASN A 9 7.65 -3.44 -13.72
C ASN A 9 6.98 -2.04 -13.60
N SER A 10 6.27 -1.78 -12.51
CA SER A 10 5.53 -0.54 -12.25
C SER A 10 5.36 -0.19 -10.77
N LEU A 11 5.89 -1.01 -9.84
CA LEU A 11 5.77 -0.78 -8.40
C LEU A 11 7.15 -0.60 -7.77
N ASP A 12 7.26 0.45 -6.96
CA ASP A 12 8.30 0.55 -5.95
C ASP A 12 7.87 -0.20 -4.71
N TYR A 13 8.80 -0.89 -4.06
CA TYR A 13 8.53 -1.66 -2.86
C TYR A 13 9.77 -1.75 -1.98
N ILE A 14 9.55 -2.00 -0.70
CA ILE A 14 10.62 -2.36 0.23
C ILE A 14 10.60 -3.87 0.41
N THR A 15 11.77 -4.52 0.30
CA THR A 15 11.96 -5.89 0.78
C THR A 15 12.78 -5.89 2.04
N THR A 16 12.59 -6.91 2.86
CA THR A 16 13.43 -7.11 4.02
C THR A 16 13.87 -8.55 4.17
N HIS A 17 15.10 -8.71 4.65
CA HIS A 17 15.69 -10.01 4.90
C HIS A 17 15.90 -10.22 6.41
N PRO A 18 15.67 -11.45 6.90
CA PRO A 18 16.00 -11.80 8.27
C PRO A 18 17.50 -11.59 8.52
N ASN A 19 17.93 -11.35 9.76
CA ASN A 19 19.36 -11.12 10.00
C ASN A 19 20.17 -12.38 9.67
N THR A 20 19.56 -13.56 9.79
CA THR A 20 20.16 -14.85 9.41
C THR A 20 19.82 -15.24 7.97
N TYR A 21 19.72 -14.28 7.06
CA TYR A 21 19.42 -14.56 5.66
C TYR A 21 20.54 -15.39 5.00
N ASP A 22 20.12 -16.41 4.28
CA ASP A 22 20.97 -17.34 3.56
C ASP A 22 20.31 -17.61 2.20
N ALA A 23 20.95 -17.13 1.13
CA ALA A 23 20.40 -17.23 -0.23
C ALA A 23 20.23 -18.68 -0.72
N SER A 24 20.80 -19.68 -0.04
CA SER A 24 20.59 -21.10 -0.35
C SER A 24 19.31 -21.68 0.27
N LYS A 25 18.64 -20.95 1.15
CA LYS A 25 17.43 -21.39 1.86
C LYS A 25 16.17 -20.75 1.28
N SER A 26 15.06 -21.48 1.42
CA SER A 26 13.73 -20.93 1.15
C SER A 26 13.15 -20.31 2.41
N TYR A 27 12.54 -19.14 2.28
CA TYR A 27 11.86 -18.44 3.37
C TYR A 27 10.39 -18.20 2.99
N PRO A 28 9.44 -18.37 3.93
CA PRO A 28 8.09 -17.87 3.73
C PRO A 28 8.09 -16.36 3.49
N LEU A 29 7.23 -15.94 2.56
CA LEU A 29 7.06 -14.54 2.17
C LEU A 29 5.80 -13.97 2.83
N ILE A 30 5.92 -12.80 3.45
CA ILE A 30 4.79 -12.02 3.94
C ILE A 30 4.72 -10.71 3.15
N ILE A 31 3.55 -10.41 2.60
CA ILE A 31 3.31 -9.16 1.88
C ILE A 31 2.36 -8.31 2.72
N LEU A 32 2.79 -7.09 3.07
CA LEU A 32 2.02 -6.16 3.88
C LEU A 32 1.59 -4.98 3.02
N LEU A 33 0.28 -4.88 2.77
CA LEU A 33 -0.32 -3.85 1.93
C LEU A 33 -0.79 -2.68 2.78
N HIS A 34 -0.32 -1.48 2.46
CA HIS A 34 -0.72 -0.25 3.14
C HIS A 34 -2.17 0.14 2.82
N GLY A 35 -2.79 0.96 3.68
CA GLY A 35 -4.13 1.52 3.47
C GLY A 35 -4.18 2.64 2.44
N TYR A 36 -5.38 3.13 2.12
CA TYR A 36 -5.57 4.26 1.20
C TYR A 36 -4.78 5.51 1.63
N GLY A 37 -4.10 6.17 0.69
CA GLY A 37 -3.37 7.40 0.95
C GLY A 37 -1.99 7.20 1.59
N SER A 38 -1.59 5.96 1.82
CA SER A 38 -0.30 5.60 2.42
C SER A 38 0.70 5.11 1.36
N ASN A 39 1.82 4.51 1.79
CA ASN A 39 2.90 4.01 0.93
C ASN A 39 3.70 2.86 1.58
N MET A 40 4.69 2.36 0.85
CA MET A 40 5.57 1.27 1.27
C MET A 40 6.32 1.52 2.59
N GLN A 41 6.53 2.78 3.00
CA GLN A 41 7.25 3.10 4.24
C GLN A 41 6.40 2.92 5.50
N ASP A 42 5.07 3.02 5.39
CA ASP A 42 4.15 3.04 6.54
C ASP A 42 4.21 1.74 7.36
N LEU A 43 4.09 0.60 6.67
CA LEU A 43 4.10 -0.70 7.34
C LEU A 43 5.50 -1.31 7.48
N ALA A 44 6.53 -0.78 6.81
CA ALA A 44 7.89 -1.33 6.87
C ALA A 44 8.41 -1.56 8.31
N PRO A 45 8.23 -0.61 9.25
CA PRO A 45 8.63 -0.82 10.65
C PRO A 45 7.92 -1.98 11.35
N LEU A 46 6.68 -2.35 10.94
CA LEU A 46 5.94 -3.46 11.54
C LEU A 46 6.58 -4.82 11.24
N GLY A 47 7.35 -4.97 10.16
CA GLY A 47 8.10 -6.19 9.88
C GLY A 47 8.98 -6.60 11.07
N ASN A 48 9.66 -5.63 11.69
CA ASN A 48 10.49 -5.86 12.87
C ASN A 48 9.71 -6.27 14.13
N LEU A 49 8.43 -5.87 14.23
CA LEU A 49 7.56 -6.25 15.35
C LEU A 49 6.96 -7.64 15.15
N ILE A 50 6.66 -8.03 13.91
CA ILE A 50 6.09 -9.34 13.59
C ILE A 50 7.13 -10.44 13.80
N SER A 51 8.29 -10.34 13.15
CA SER A 51 9.41 -11.24 13.38
C SER A 51 10.67 -10.68 12.76
N LYS A 52 11.81 -10.78 13.45
CA LYS A 52 13.12 -10.41 12.90
C LYS A 52 13.78 -11.52 12.09
N GLU A 53 13.29 -12.75 12.22
CA GLU A 53 13.88 -13.95 11.63
C GLU A 53 12.82 -14.82 10.92
N GLY A 54 13.29 -15.71 10.05
CA GLY A 54 12.46 -16.77 9.46
C GLY A 54 11.51 -16.34 8.33
N TYR A 55 11.37 -15.05 8.04
CA TYR A 55 10.51 -14.53 6.97
C TYR A 55 11.23 -13.47 6.13
N VAL A 56 10.87 -13.42 4.85
CA VAL A 56 11.12 -12.25 3.99
C VAL A 56 9.83 -11.43 3.96
N PHE A 57 9.93 -10.11 4.12
CA PHE A 57 8.78 -9.22 3.98
C PHE A 57 8.87 -8.39 2.71
N VAL A 58 7.70 -8.04 2.17
CA VAL A 58 7.54 -7.11 1.04
C VAL A 58 6.49 -6.07 1.42
N PHE A 59 6.83 -4.80 1.22
CA PHE A 59 5.97 -3.65 1.46
C PHE A 59 5.87 -2.87 0.14
N PRO A 60 4.88 -3.17 -0.71
CA PRO A 60 4.74 -2.49 -2.00
C PRO A 60 3.99 -1.17 -1.88
N ASN A 61 4.38 -0.18 -2.69
CA ASN A 61 3.47 0.90 -3.07
C ASN A 61 2.33 0.32 -3.90
N ALA A 62 1.16 0.92 -3.78
CA ALA A 62 0.05 0.64 -4.68
C ALA A 62 0.29 1.30 -6.07
N PRO A 63 -0.35 0.82 -7.14
CA PRO A 63 -0.05 1.27 -8.51
C PRO A 63 -0.53 2.70 -8.83
N ASN A 64 -1.51 3.24 -8.10
CA ASN A 64 -2.07 4.54 -8.39
C ASN A 64 -1.53 5.57 -7.41
N GLN A 65 -0.64 6.45 -7.87
CA GLN A 65 -0.22 7.61 -7.09
C GLN A 65 -1.38 8.60 -7.01
N LEU A 66 -1.77 8.99 -5.80
CA LEU A 66 -2.80 9.98 -5.56
C LEU A 66 -2.30 11.39 -5.85
N MET A 67 -3.25 12.31 -6.03
CA MET A 67 -2.93 13.72 -6.24
C MET A 67 -2.21 14.32 -5.02
N LYS A 68 -1.44 15.40 -5.26
CA LYS A 68 -0.53 15.99 -4.25
C LYS A 68 -1.23 16.46 -2.97
N GLU A 69 -2.53 16.75 -3.05
CA GLU A 69 -3.39 17.17 -1.94
C GLU A 69 -3.51 16.08 -0.85
N PHE A 70 -3.30 14.81 -1.22
CA PHE A 70 -3.24 13.69 -0.27
C PHE A 70 -1.86 13.52 0.39
N GLY A 71 -0.88 14.35 0.01
CA GLY A 71 0.49 14.31 0.52
C GLY A 71 1.49 13.72 -0.51
N PRO A 72 2.78 14.04 -0.36
CA PRO A 72 3.81 13.48 -1.23
C PRO A 72 3.91 11.97 -1.04
N GLY A 73 3.83 11.23 -2.15
CA GLY A 73 3.98 9.78 -2.13
C GLY A 73 2.79 9.04 -1.51
N ALA A 74 1.57 9.58 -1.61
CA ALA A 74 0.34 8.86 -1.27
C ALA A 74 -0.10 7.94 -2.43
N PHE A 75 -0.45 6.69 -2.14
CA PHE A 75 -0.86 5.71 -3.14
C PHE A 75 -2.20 5.02 -2.79
N SER A 76 -2.84 4.44 -3.81
CA SER A 76 -4.05 3.65 -3.68
C SER A 76 -4.07 2.42 -4.59
N TRP A 77 -4.64 1.32 -4.08
CA TRP A 77 -4.85 0.07 -4.80
C TRP A 77 -5.92 0.19 -5.89
N SER A 78 -6.92 1.04 -5.67
CA SER A 78 -7.94 1.37 -6.67
C SER A 78 -7.66 2.73 -7.31
N ASN A 79 -8.03 2.88 -8.57
CA ASN A 79 -7.87 4.12 -9.31
C ASN A 79 -8.96 5.12 -8.89
N PHE A 80 -8.64 6.00 -7.94
CA PHE A 80 -9.53 7.08 -7.48
C PHE A 80 -9.25 8.43 -8.15
N ASN A 81 -8.17 8.55 -8.91
CA ASN A 81 -7.88 9.77 -9.68
C ASN A 81 -8.94 10.02 -10.77
N THR A 82 -9.71 9.00 -11.14
CA THR A 82 -10.86 9.11 -12.05
C THR A 82 -12.09 9.73 -11.40
N LEU A 83 -12.14 9.86 -10.08
CA LEU A 83 -13.21 10.57 -9.37
C LEU A 83 -13.12 12.09 -9.55
N GLY A 84 -12.06 12.62 -10.18
CA GLY A 84 -12.01 14.02 -10.62
C GLY A 84 -13.12 14.41 -11.62
N ASN A 85 -13.83 13.43 -12.19
CA ASN A 85 -15.03 13.63 -13.02
C ASN A 85 -16.33 13.41 -12.24
N THR A 86 -16.35 13.61 -10.92
CA THR A 86 -17.55 13.50 -10.07
C THR A 86 -18.51 14.70 -10.15
N GLU A 87 -18.50 15.44 -11.26
CA GLU A 87 -19.76 15.95 -11.82
C GLU A 87 -20.58 14.83 -12.50
N ASN A 88 -20.38 13.57 -12.11
CA ASN A 88 -21.27 12.50 -12.48
C ASN A 88 -22.56 12.68 -11.66
N LEU A 89 -23.48 13.47 -12.20
CA LEU A 89 -24.79 13.81 -11.63
C LEU A 89 -25.53 12.58 -11.11
N GLU A 90 -25.29 11.39 -11.67
CA GLU A 90 -25.91 10.15 -11.22
C GLU A 90 -25.44 9.71 -9.82
N PHE A 91 -24.18 9.93 -9.45
CA PHE A 91 -23.70 9.60 -8.10
C PHE A 91 -24.27 10.57 -7.04
N ILE A 92 -24.39 11.86 -7.39
CA ILE A 92 -25.03 12.87 -6.54
C ILE A 92 -26.52 12.54 -6.34
N LYS A 93 -27.24 12.25 -7.42
CA LYS A 93 -28.66 11.87 -7.36
C LYS A 93 -28.91 10.62 -6.53
N ASP A 94 -28.03 9.62 -6.63
CA ASP A 94 -28.18 8.39 -5.84
C ASP A 94 -27.91 8.62 -4.35
N ALA A 95 -26.90 9.44 -4.02
CA ALA A 95 -26.61 9.83 -2.64
C ALA A 95 -27.72 10.70 -2.01
N GLU A 96 -28.36 11.58 -2.80
CA GLU A 96 -29.53 12.36 -2.36
C GLU A 96 -30.78 11.49 -2.16
N LYS A 97 -30.93 10.44 -2.98
CA LYS A 97 -32.09 9.54 -2.91
C LYS A 97 -32.01 8.55 -1.75
N ASN A 98 -30.79 8.16 -1.37
CA ASN A 98 -30.54 7.21 -0.29
C ASN A 98 -29.54 7.78 0.73
N PRO A 99 -29.95 8.78 1.53
CA PRO A 99 -29.07 9.36 2.54
C PRO A 99 -28.67 8.27 3.53
N ILE A 100 -27.36 8.13 3.76
CA ILE A 100 -26.84 7.22 4.78
C ILE A 100 -27.25 7.80 6.15
N THR A 101 -28.35 7.31 6.70
CA THR A 101 -28.72 7.61 8.08
C THR A 101 -27.81 6.80 9.01
N THR A 102 -26.86 7.47 9.66
CA THR A 102 -26.10 6.88 10.75
C THR A 102 -27.07 6.54 11.88
N ARG A 103 -27.12 5.25 12.24
CA ARG A 103 -27.78 4.77 13.46
C ARG A 103 -26.88 5.02 14.67
#